data_AF-A0A818N1T2-F1
#
_entry.id   AF-A0A818N1T2-F1
#
_cell.length_a   1.000
_cell.length_b   1.000
_cell.length_c   1.000
_cell.angle_alpha   90.00
_cell.angle_beta   90.00
_cell.angle_gamma   90.00
#
_symmetry.space_group_name_H-M   'P 1'
#
loop_
_entity.id
_entity.type
_entity.pdbx_description
1 polymer ?
#
loop_
_entity_poly.entity_id
_entity_poly.type
_entity_poly.pdbx_seq_one_letter_code
_entity_poly.pdbx_strand_id
1 'polypeptide(L)' 'QVLFAFNDRSIVKKVVSFLPRVGVGSRYGLPQQRRTSLASPKQLFRSANMIQRWQRREISNFEYRIYLNTIAGIIE' A
#
# COMPACT_ATOMS: atom_id res chain seq x y z
N GLN A 1 -4.77 -14.54 5.23
CA GLN A 1 -3.90 -13.36 5.44
C GLN A 1 -3.48 -13.34 6.90
N VAL A 2 -2.26 -12.93 7.23
CA VAL A 2 -1.79 -12.81 8.63
C VAL A 2 -1.48 -11.35 8.91
N LEU A 3 -1.99 -10.83 10.02
CA LEU A 3 -1.80 -9.46 10.48
C LEU A 3 -1.10 -9.48 11.83
N PHE A 4 -0.18 -8.55 12.04
CA PHE A 4 0.56 -8.41 13.28
C PHE A 4 0.31 -7.02 13.86
N ALA A 5 -0.08 -6.99 15.13
CA ALA A 5 -0.16 -5.78 15.92
C ALA A 5 1.09 -5.67 16.80
N PHE A 6 1.68 -4.48 16.83
CA PHE A 6 2.84 -4.17 17.68
C PHE A 6 2.49 -2.96 18.55
N ASN A 7 3.06 -2.91 19.74
CA ASN A 7 2.79 -1.84 20.72
C ASN A 7 3.35 -0.48 20.31
N ASP A 8 4.31 -0.44 19.36
CA ASP A 8 4.96 0.79 18.92
C ASP A 8 5.31 0.73 17.42
N ARG A 9 5.15 1.87 16.75
CA ARG A 9 5.59 2.11 15.37
C ARG A 9 7.10 1.93 15.19
N SER A 10 7.91 2.15 16.22
CA SER A 10 9.36 1.89 16.19
C SER A 10 9.66 0.40 15.94
N ILE A 11 8.89 -0.50 16.56
CA ILE A 11 8.98 -1.95 16.35
C ILE A 11 8.58 -2.30 14.92
N VAL A 12 7.51 -1.69 14.39
CA VAL A 12 7.09 -1.88 13.00
C VAL A 12 8.22 -1.52 12.03
N LYS A 13 8.90 -0.38 12.23
CA LYS A 13 10.05 0.03 11.40
C LYS A 13 11.18 -1.00 11.45
N LYS A 14 11.49 -1.53 12.64
CA LYS A 14 12.51 -2.56 12.85
C LYS A 14 12.12 -3.87 12.16
N VAL A 15 10.89 -4.33 12.29
CA VAL A 15 10.42 -5.54 11.60
C VAL A 15 10.51 -5.38 10.09
N VAL A 16 10.03 -4.26 9.54
CA VAL A 16 10.10 -3.98 8.10
C VAL A 16 11.54 -3.91 7.57
N SER A 17 12.53 -3.54 8.40
CA SER A 17 13.93 -3.54 7.98
C SER A 17 14.49 -4.95 7.73
N PHE A 18 13.98 -5.96 8.44
CA PHE A 18 14.35 -7.37 8.25
C PHE A 18 13.51 -8.07 7.17
N LEU A 19 12.31 -7.58 6.85
CA LEU A 19 11.47 -8.16 5.81
C LEU A 19 12.00 -7.88 4.39
N PRO A 20 11.66 -8.73 3.39
CA PRO A 20 11.97 -8.50 1.98
C PRO A 20 11.47 -7.14 1.48
N ARG A 21 12.21 -6.53 0.53
CA ARG A 21 11.93 -5.18 0.00
C ARG A 21 10.80 -5.19 -1.04
N VAL A 22 9.59 -5.51 -0.62
CA VAL A 22 8.43 -5.66 -1.54
C VAL A 22 7.56 -4.40 -1.66
N GLY A 23 7.70 -3.42 -0.77
CA GLY A 23 6.84 -2.23 -0.76
C GLY A 23 5.40 -2.60 -0.41
N VAL A 24 4.46 -2.12 -1.24
CA VAL A 24 3.03 -2.51 -1.21
C VAL A 24 2.63 -3.33 -2.44
N GLY A 25 3.62 -3.99 -3.06
CA GLY A 25 3.46 -4.70 -4.33
C GLY A 25 3.62 -3.81 -5.56
N SER A 26 3.66 -4.43 -6.74
CA SER A 26 3.88 -3.77 -8.04
C SER A 26 2.62 -3.22 -8.70
N ARG A 27 1.43 -3.68 -8.25
CA ARG A 27 0.15 -3.43 -8.93
C ARG A 27 -0.30 -1.96 -8.94
N TYR A 28 0.18 -1.15 -8.00
CA TYR A 28 -0.26 0.24 -7.81
C TYR A 28 0.68 1.28 -8.45
N GLY A 29 1.66 0.84 -9.24
CA GLY A 29 2.64 1.73 -9.85
C GLY A 29 3.59 2.40 -8.84
N LEU A 30 3.77 1.79 -7.67
CA LEU A 30 4.61 2.31 -6.60
C LEU A 30 5.97 1.60 -6.56
N PRO A 31 7.06 2.29 -6.16
CA PRO A 31 8.36 1.65 -5.99
C PRO A 31 8.33 0.55 -4.92
N GLN A 32 8.91 -0.61 -5.22
CA GLN A 32 9.07 -1.72 -4.27
C GLN A 32 10.22 -1.46 -3.31
N GLN A 33 9.97 -0.62 -2.30
CA GLN A 33 10.94 -0.21 -1.31
C GLN A 33 10.33 -0.28 0.09
N ARG A 34 11.14 -0.55 1.12
CA ARG A 34 10.69 -0.59 2.53
C ARG A 34 10.03 0.72 2.98
N ARG A 35 10.49 1.87 2.47
CA ARG A 35 9.86 3.17 2.73
C ARG A 35 8.41 3.22 2.25
N THR A 36 8.09 2.54 1.16
CA THR A 36 6.74 2.44 0.60
C THR A 36 5.84 1.61 1.52
N SER A 37 6.35 0.54 2.12
CA SER A 37 5.62 -0.25 3.13
C SER A 37 5.29 0.53 4.41
N LEU A 38 6.04 1.61 4.69
CA LEU A 38 5.87 2.46 5.88
C LEU A 38 5.20 3.81 5.57
N ALA A 39 4.85 4.06 4.29
CA ALA A 39 4.27 5.30 3.85
C ALA A 39 2.83 5.45 4.37
N SER A 40 2.41 6.69 4.64
CA SER A 40 1.03 6.95 5.06
C SER A 40 0.05 6.71 3.89
N PRO A 41 -1.24 6.44 4.17
CA PRO A 41 -2.28 6.31 3.14
C PRO A 41 -2.27 7.48 2.16
N LYS A 42 -2.08 8.71 2.65
CA LYS A 42 -2.01 9.94 1.84
C LYS A 42 -0.79 9.97 0.92
N GLN A 43 0.35 9.46 1.37
CA GLN A 43 1.57 9.37 0.55
C GLN A 43 1.43 8.31 -0.55
N LEU A 44 0.85 7.15 -0.21
CA LEU A 44 0.55 6.08 -1.15
C LEU A 44 -0.43 6.56 -2.23
N PHE A 45 -1.52 7.20 -1.81
CA PHE A 45 -2.54 7.74 -2.72
C PHE A 45 -1.96 8.70 -3.76
N ARG A 46 -1.12 9.65 -3.32
CA ARG A 46 -0.52 10.67 -4.20
C ARG A 46 0.51 10.11 -5.18
N SER A 47 1.21 9.04 -4.80
CA SER A 47 2.34 8.52 -5.58
C SER A 47 1.94 7.38 -6.52
N ALA A 48 0.78 6.77 -6.30
CA ALA A 48 0.28 5.66 -7.11
C ALA A 48 -0.29 6.16 -8.44
N ASN A 49 -0.30 5.28 -9.45
CA ASN A 49 -0.89 5.58 -10.76
C ASN A 49 -2.35 5.09 -10.91
N MET A 50 -2.98 4.65 -9.82
CA MET A 50 -4.29 4.00 -9.86
C MET A 50 -5.44 4.94 -10.28
N ILE A 51 -5.35 6.23 -9.96
CA ILE A 51 -6.36 7.22 -10.38
C ILE A 51 -6.33 7.38 -11.91
N GLN A 52 -5.14 7.49 -12.49
CA GLN A 52 -4.98 7.63 -13.94
C GLN A 52 -5.49 6.38 -14.66
N ARG A 53 -5.14 5.19 -14.15
CA ARG A 53 -5.61 3.91 -14.71
C ARG A 53 -7.14 3.80 -14.64
N TRP A 54 -7.75 4.23 -13.54
CA TRP A 54 -9.21 4.25 -13.40
C TRP A 54 -9.86 5.23 -14.38
N GLN A 55 -9.33 6.45 -14.49
CA GLN A 55 -9.83 7.46 -15.43
C GLN A 55 -9.73 6.99 -16.90
N ARG A 56 -8.69 6.23 -17.24
CA ARG A 56 -8.49 5.62 -18.57
C ARG A 56 -9.29 4.33 -18.79
N ARG A 57 -10.07 3.88 -17.80
CA ARG A 57 -10.81 2.61 -17.81
C ARG A 57 -9.92 1.38 -17.96
N GLU A 58 -8.66 1.47 -17.54
CA GLU A 58 -7.70 0.34 -17.50
C GLU A 58 -7.94 -0.57 -16.27
N ILE A 59 -8.68 -0.07 -15.28
CA ILE A 59 -9.12 -0.83 -14.10
C ILE A 59 -10.61 -0.54 -13.85
N SER A 60 -11.31 -1.53 -13.32
CA SER A 60 -12.73 -1.44 -12.97
C SER A 60 -12.96 -0.59 -11.71
N ASN A 61 -14.21 -0.13 -11.52
CA ASN A 61 -14.63 0.54 -10.29
C ASN A 61 -14.41 -0.35 -9.05
N PHE A 62 -14.59 -1.66 -9.20
CA PHE A 62 -14.35 -2.62 -8.13
C PHE A 62 -12.87 -2.66 -7.74
N GLU A 63 -11.97 -2.81 -8.70
CA GLU A 63 -10.52 -2.82 -8.45
C GLU A 63 -10.03 -1.50 -7.84
N TYR A 64 -10.56 -0.37 -8.30
CA TYR A 64 -10.24 0.93 -7.75
C TYR A 64 -10.73 1.07 -6.29
N ARG A 65 -11.93 0.58 -5.96
CA ARG A 65 -12.42 0.53 -4.57
C ARG A 65 -11.58 -0.39 -3.69
N ILE A 66 -11.20 -1.58 -4.17
CA ILE A 66 -10.30 -2.48 -3.44
C ILE A 66 -8.96 -1.80 -3.17
N TYR A 67 -8.41 -1.07 -4.14
CA TYR A 67 -7.22 -0.26 -3.94
C TYR A 67 -7.41 0.79 -2.83
N LEU A 68 -8.52 1.55 -2.86
CA LEU A 68 -8.81 2.56 -1.84
C LEU A 68 -8.93 1.95 -0.43
N ASN A 69 -9.66 0.83 -0.29
CA ASN A 69 -9.77 0.11 0.98
C ASN A 69 -8.39 -0.37 1.47
N THR A 70 -7.59 -0.94 0.57
CA THR A 70 -6.26 -1.46 0.88
C THR A 70 -5.32 -0.36 1.41
N ILE A 71 -5.24 0.80 0.74
CA ILE A 71 -4.37 1.89 1.19
C ILE A 71 -4.90 2.61 2.43
N ALA A 72 -6.21 2.59 2.66
CA ALA A 72 -6.82 3.13 3.88
C ALA A 72 -6.55 2.24 5.11
N GLY A 73 -6.05 1.02 4.91
CA GLY A 73 -5.87 0.03 5.97
C GLY A 73 -7.18 -0.60 6.44
N ILE A 74 -8.24 -0.50 5.63
CA ILE A 74 -9.53 -1.13 5.89
C ILE A 74 -9.41 -2.58 5.42
N ILE A 75 -9.51 -3.50 6.36
CA ILE A 75 -9.62 -4.94 6.09
C ILE A 75 -11.12 -5.23 6.20
N GLU A 76 -11.78 -5.51 5.07
CA GLU A 76 -13.11 -6.14 5.07
C GLU A 76 -12.98 -7.65 5.30
#